data_AF-A0ABC9CQ95-F1
#
_entry.id   AF-A0ABC9CQ95-F1
#
_cell.length_a   1.000
_cell.length_b   1.000
_cell.length_c   1.000
_cell.angle_alpha   90.00
_cell.angle_beta   90.00
_cell.angle_gamma   90.00
#
_symmetry.space_group_name_H-M   'P 1'
#
loop_
_entity.id
_entity.type
_entity.pdbx_description
1 polymer ?
#
loop_
_entity_poly.entity_id
_entity_poly.type
_entity_poly.pdbx_seq_one_letter_code
_entity_poly.pdbx_strand_id
1 'polypeptide(L)'
;MLQASSPVEYKSTRRRNSKIEPFQHNKLIKDPGFVPRVCNAVTQAICEFYAQGSTNLPLERLYRDVYNVVLHKKGEELYKAMEITLTSKVQSLCRPLDAAPEDDALFLQELLAKWNCHARAVKMTHDILPYLDRTFIPTNRRMPIHEVGLHLWRDNMARSDKIRARLIQAVRRQRGGEEELVHGVNKMLTELGAEVMNVPHLCFRDSAGKLHVAGP
;
A
#
# COMPACT_ATOMS: atom_id res chain seq x y z
N MET A 1 -48.72 10.72 68.60
CA MET A 1 -48.09 9.68 67.76
C MET A 1 -47.27 10.38 66.69
N LEU A 2 -45.94 10.35 66.81
CA LEU A 2 -44.98 10.73 65.76
C LEU A 2 -43.90 9.66 65.78
N GLN A 3 -43.80 8.87 64.72
CA GLN A 3 -42.84 7.77 64.57
C GLN A 3 -41.44 8.34 64.36
N ALA A 4 -40.47 7.82 65.11
CA ALA A 4 -39.05 8.06 64.87
C ALA A 4 -38.57 7.25 63.66
N SER A 5 -38.00 7.90 62.67
CA SER A 5 -37.30 7.24 61.56
C SER A 5 -35.86 6.93 61.96
N SER A 6 -35.45 5.67 61.84
CA SER A 6 -34.07 5.21 62.10
C SER A 6 -33.09 5.71 61.03
N PRO A 7 -31.79 5.88 61.36
CA PRO A 7 -30.77 6.30 60.40
C PRO A 7 -30.45 5.17 59.41
N VAL A 8 -30.32 5.50 58.12
CA VAL A 8 -29.87 4.58 57.08
C VAL A 8 -28.35 4.41 57.19
N GLU A 9 -27.93 3.21 57.58
CA GLU A 9 -26.51 2.84 57.68
C GLU A 9 -25.94 2.57 56.27
N TYR A 10 -25.10 3.48 55.76
CA TYR A 10 -24.48 3.32 54.45
C TYR A 10 -23.34 2.29 54.52
N LYS A 11 -23.58 1.07 54.03
CA LYS A 11 -22.55 0.04 53.94
C LYS A 11 -21.46 0.45 52.94
N SER A 12 -20.32 0.88 53.47
CA SER A 12 -19.06 1.04 52.75
C SER A 12 -18.73 -0.24 51.97
N THR A 13 -18.88 -0.18 50.65
CA THR A 13 -18.54 -1.30 49.78
C THR A 13 -17.02 -1.37 49.69
N ARG A 14 -16.45 -2.36 50.38
CA ARG A 14 -15.02 -2.67 50.37
C ARG A 14 -14.55 -2.80 48.91
N ARG A 15 -13.75 -1.83 48.43
CA ARG A 15 -13.09 -1.89 47.11
C ARG A 15 -12.28 -3.18 47.07
N ARG A 16 -12.72 -4.15 46.27
CA ARG A 16 -11.89 -5.30 45.91
C ARG A 16 -10.73 -4.73 45.11
N ASN A 17 -9.52 -4.84 45.64
CA ASN A 17 -8.32 -4.63 44.83
C ASN A 17 -8.31 -5.73 43.77
N SER A 18 -8.87 -5.43 42.60
CA SER A 18 -8.59 -6.20 41.39
C SER A 18 -7.09 -6.06 41.15
N LYS A 19 -6.33 -7.13 41.39
CA LYS A 19 -5.00 -7.29 40.82
C LYS A 19 -5.18 -7.20 39.32
N ILE A 20 -4.85 -6.04 38.75
CA ILE A 20 -4.74 -5.89 37.31
C ILE A 20 -3.55 -6.78 36.93
N GLU A 21 -3.81 -7.90 36.27
CA GLU A 21 -2.71 -8.68 35.70
C GLU A 21 -1.91 -7.78 34.76
N PRO A 22 -0.57 -7.82 34.80
CA PRO A 22 0.23 -7.04 33.87
C PRO A 22 -0.15 -7.45 32.44
N PHE A 23 -0.52 -6.45 31.63
CA PHE A 23 -0.86 -6.65 30.22
C PHE A 23 0.21 -7.51 29.52
N GLN A 24 -0.20 -8.62 28.92
CA GLN A 24 0.71 -9.67 28.40
C GLN A 24 1.57 -9.25 27.19
N HIS A 25 1.56 -7.96 26.79
CA HIS A 25 2.37 -7.43 25.68
C HIS A 25 3.86 -7.82 25.80
N ASN A 26 4.40 -7.88 27.02
CA ASN A 26 5.80 -8.22 27.27
C ASN A 26 6.16 -9.71 27.08
N LYS A 27 5.20 -10.64 26.97
CA LYS A 27 5.50 -12.08 26.75
C LYS A 27 5.73 -12.40 25.27
N LEU A 28 4.93 -11.83 24.38
CA LEU A 28 4.97 -12.12 22.93
C LEU A 28 6.30 -11.73 22.29
N ILE A 29 6.98 -10.73 22.83
CA ILE A 29 8.18 -10.13 22.20
C ILE A 29 9.47 -10.72 22.73
N LYS A 30 9.39 -11.45 23.84
CA LYS A 30 10.48 -12.34 24.28
C LYS A 30 10.61 -13.57 23.40
N ASP A 31 9.60 -13.88 22.57
CA ASP A 31 9.70 -14.91 21.56
C ASP A 31 10.46 -14.38 20.34
N PRO A 32 11.68 -14.88 20.06
CA PRO A 32 12.48 -14.45 18.90
C PRO A 32 11.78 -14.74 17.56
N GLY A 33 10.84 -15.70 17.52
CA GLY A 33 10.07 -16.03 16.33
C GLY A 33 8.87 -15.12 16.08
N PHE A 34 8.50 -14.22 17.00
CA PHE A 34 7.32 -13.38 16.84
C PHE A 34 7.43 -12.43 15.64
N VAL A 35 8.48 -11.59 15.58
CA VAL A 35 8.67 -10.62 14.49
C VAL A 35 8.72 -11.32 13.11
N PRO A 36 9.52 -12.39 12.91
CA PRO A 36 9.51 -13.13 11.64
C PRO A 36 8.13 -13.64 11.22
N ARG A 37 7.32 -14.16 12.16
CA ARG A 37 5.97 -14.63 11.85
C ARG A 37 5.05 -13.50 11.42
N VAL A 38 5.14 -12.33 12.05
CA VAL A 38 4.34 -11.17 11.65
C VAL A 38 4.78 -10.66 10.28
N CYS A 39 6.09 -10.58 10.01
CA CYS A 39 6.61 -10.23 8.67
C CYS A 39 6.07 -11.19 7.60
N ASN A 40 6.12 -12.50 7.85
CA ASN A 40 5.59 -13.50 6.93
C ASN A 40 4.08 -13.34 6.68
N ALA A 41 3.31 -13.05 7.73
CA ALA A 41 1.86 -12.83 7.60
C ALA A 41 1.55 -11.56 6.78
N VAL A 42 2.32 -10.47 6.97
CA VAL A 42 2.22 -9.27 6.14
C VAL A 42 2.60 -9.56 4.69
N THR A 43 3.71 -10.26 4.44
CA THR A 43 4.11 -10.68 3.09
C THR A 43 3.02 -11.52 2.43
N GLN A 44 2.41 -12.45 3.15
CA GLN A 44 1.30 -13.26 2.64
C GLN A 44 0.08 -12.40 2.31
N ALA A 45 -0.30 -11.47 3.19
CA ALA A 45 -1.44 -10.58 2.95
C ALA A 45 -1.23 -9.74 1.68
N ILE A 46 -0.05 -9.16 1.51
CA ILE A 46 0.32 -8.43 0.29
C ILE A 46 0.21 -9.36 -0.92
N CYS A 47 0.72 -10.60 -0.83
CA CYS A 47 0.58 -11.56 -1.93
C CYS A 47 -0.88 -11.85 -2.31
N GLU A 48 -1.77 -11.99 -1.32
CA GLU A 48 -3.20 -12.21 -1.53
C GLU A 48 -3.88 -10.98 -2.16
N PHE A 49 -3.49 -9.76 -1.77
CA PHE A 49 -4.02 -8.53 -2.38
C PHE A 49 -3.72 -8.42 -3.88
N TYR A 50 -2.52 -8.85 -4.31
CA TYR A 50 -2.16 -8.90 -5.73
C TYR A 50 -2.84 -10.04 -6.49
N ALA A 51 -3.23 -11.12 -5.80
CA ALA A 51 -3.94 -12.24 -6.42
C ALA A 51 -5.43 -11.94 -6.70
N GLN A 52 -5.93 -10.77 -6.28
CA GLN A 52 -7.33 -10.32 -6.44
C GLN A 52 -8.38 -11.29 -5.84
N GLY A 53 -7.96 -12.17 -4.94
CA GLY A 53 -8.83 -13.07 -4.18
C GLY A 53 -9.26 -12.48 -2.83
N SER A 54 -10.19 -13.15 -2.16
CA SER A 54 -10.51 -12.86 -0.76
C SER A 54 -9.31 -13.15 0.13
N THR A 55 -8.94 -12.20 0.99
CA THR A 55 -7.91 -12.43 2.00
C THR A 55 -8.39 -13.46 3.01
N ASN A 56 -7.71 -14.60 3.11
CA ASN A 56 -8.06 -15.67 4.06
C ASN A 56 -7.39 -15.46 5.44
N LEU A 57 -6.65 -14.37 5.59
CA LEU A 57 -5.94 -14.03 6.81
C LEU A 57 -6.86 -13.34 7.83
N PRO A 58 -6.69 -13.63 9.14
CA PRO A 58 -7.40 -12.92 10.20
C PRO A 58 -6.83 -11.51 10.35
N LEU A 59 -7.35 -10.55 9.57
CA LEU A 59 -6.83 -9.18 9.52
C LEU A 59 -6.78 -8.51 10.90
N GLU A 60 -7.81 -8.67 11.74
CA GLU A 60 -7.81 -8.13 13.12
C GLU A 60 -6.62 -8.60 13.96
N ARG A 61 -6.27 -9.88 13.84
CA ARG A 61 -5.10 -10.43 14.52
C ARG A 61 -3.82 -9.83 13.95
N LEU A 62 -3.72 -9.75 12.62
CA LEU A 62 -2.58 -9.15 11.94
C LEU A 62 -2.36 -7.69 12.36
N TYR A 63 -3.44 -6.90 12.45
CA TYR A 63 -3.40 -5.51 12.92
C TYR A 63 -2.77 -5.38 14.31
N ARG A 64 -3.24 -6.19 15.26
CA ARG A 64 -2.71 -6.18 16.63
C ARG A 64 -1.26 -6.62 16.67
N ASP A 65 -0.91 -7.65 15.89
CA ASP A 65 0.45 -8.18 15.88
C ASP A 65 1.43 -7.17 15.24
N VAL A 66 1.04 -6.47 14.17
CA VAL A 66 1.79 -5.35 13.58
C VAL A 66 1.98 -4.21 14.58
N TYR A 67 0.90 -3.80 15.26
CA TYR A 67 0.97 -2.78 16.31
C TYR A 67 2.02 -3.14 17.37
N ASN A 68 2.01 -4.39 17.85
CA ASN A 68 2.96 -4.87 18.85
C ASN A 68 4.41 -4.84 18.35
N VAL A 69 4.66 -5.18 17.10
CA VAL A 69 6.01 -5.12 16.52
C VAL A 69 6.53 -3.68 16.48
N VAL A 70 5.72 -2.74 16.00
CA VAL A 70 6.12 -1.32 15.92
C VAL A 70 6.29 -0.70 17.30
N LEU A 71 5.36 -0.96 18.23
CA LEU A 71 5.41 -0.47 19.61
C LEU A 71 6.73 -0.82 20.30
N HIS A 72 7.29 -2.00 19.98
CA HIS A 72 8.54 -2.48 20.56
C HIS A 72 9.77 -2.21 19.68
N LYS A 73 9.70 -1.17 18.84
CA LYS A 73 10.82 -0.65 18.03
C LYS A 73 11.39 -1.65 17.03
N LYS A 74 10.54 -2.56 16.53
CA LYS A 74 10.87 -3.56 15.51
C LYS A 74 10.18 -3.28 14.16
N GLY A 75 9.86 -2.01 13.91
CA GLY A 75 9.19 -1.58 12.67
C GLY A 75 10.08 -1.63 11.43
N GLU A 76 11.40 -1.62 11.59
CA GLU A 76 12.35 -1.68 10.46
C GLU A 76 12.25 -3.02 9.72
N GLU A 77 12.14 -4.13 10.46
CA GLU A 77 11.98 -5.46 9.90
C GLU A 77 10.67 -5.58 9.10
N LEU A 78 9.58 -4.98 9.58
CA LEU A 78 8.29 -4.93 8.87
C LEU A 78 8.35 -4.07 7.62
N TYR A 79 8.94 -2.88 7.71
CA TYR A 79 9.07 -1.98 6.57
C TYR A 79 9.87 -2.66 5.44
N LYS A 80 11.00 -3.30 5.76
CA LYS A 80 11.79 -4.04 4.76
C LYS A 80 11.00 -5.19 4.14
N ALA A 81 10.30 -5.99 4.95
CA ALA A 81 9.50 -7.09 4.43
C ALA A 81 8.42 -6.60 3.46
N MET A 82 7.75 -5.50 3.80
CA MET A 82 6.75 -4.84 2.95
C MET A 82 7.38 -4.33 1.64
N GLU A 83 8.49 -3.60 1.70
CA GLU A 83 9.16 -3.01 0.54
C GLU A 83 9.68 -4.09 -0.43
N ILE A 84 10.33 -5.13 0.08
CA ILE A 84 10.79 -6.29 -0.71
C ILE A 84 9.61 -6.97 -1.39
N THR A 85 8.51 -7.17 -0.66
CA THR A 85 7.33 -7.87 -1.19
C THR A 85 6.66 -7.04 -2.30
N LEU A 86 6.44 -5.73 -2.08
CA LEU A 86 5.89 -4.84 -3.10
C LEU A 86 6.78 -4.77 -4.34
N THR A 87 8.10 -4.69 -4.15
CA THR A 87 9.08 -4.67 -5.24
C THR A 87 8.98 -5.92 -6.11
N SER A 88 8.96 -7.10 -5.48
CA SER A 88 8.82 -8.36 -6.21
C SER A 88 7.49 -8.44 -6.96
N LYS A 89 6.40 -7.97 -6.35
CA LYS A 89 5.06 -8.01 -6.96
C LYS A 89 4.95 -7.09 -8.16
N VAL A 90 5.41 -5.84 -8.07
CA VAL A 90 5.38 -4.93 -9.22
C VAL A 90 6.25 -5.45 -10.38
N GLN A 91 7.43 -6.00 -10.09
CA GLN A 91 8.29 -6.61 -11.11
C GLN A 91 7.60 -7.77 -11.83
N SER A 92 6.89 -8.62 -11.07
CA SER A 92 6.11 -9.72 -11.65
C SER A 92 4.93 -9.24 -12.50
N LEU A 93 4.29 -8.13 -12.13
CA LEU A 93 3.20 -7.53 -12.90
C LEU A 93 3.72 -6.92 -14.21
N CYS A 94 4.85 -6.23 -14.17
CA CYS A 94 5.41 -5.53 -15.32
C CYS A 94 6.11 -6.45 -16.32
N ARG A 95 6.73 -7.56 -15.89
CA ARG A 95 7.47 -8.47 -16.79
C ARG A 95 6.66 -8.93 -18.03
N PRO A 96 5.38 -9.32 -17.93
CA PRO A 96 4.58 -9.67 -19.11
C PRO A 96 4.38 -8.53 -20.11
N LEU A 97 4.39 -7.26 -19.66
CA LEU A 97 4.23 -6.10 -20.54
C LEU A 97 5.42 -5.93 -21.51
N ASP A 98 6.58 -6.53 -21.23
CA ASP A 98 7.72 -6.53 -22.16
C ASP A 98 7.47 -7.40 -23.40
N ALA A 99 6.51 -8.33 -23.32
CA ALA A 99 6.06 -9.21 -24.39
C ALA A 99 4.64 -8.84 -24.88
N ALA A 100 4.23 -7.59 -24.63
CA ALA A 100 2.87 -7.13 -24.86
C ALA A 100 2.36 -7.32 -26.30
N PRO A 101 1.03 -7.41 -26.49
CA PRO A 101 0.40 -7.50 -27.80
C PRO A 101 0.83 -6.38 -28.76
N GLU A 102 0.87 -6.70 -30.06
CA GLU A 102 1.09 -5.71 -31.12
C GLU A 102 -0.05 -4.69 -31.20
N ASP A 103 -1.24 -5.05 -30.70
CA ASP A 103 -2.40 -4.17 -30.65
C ASP A 103 -2.28 -3.09 -29.56
N ASP A 104 -2.45 -1.83 -29.96
CA ASP A 104 -2.31 -0.66 -29.08
C ASP A 104 -3.36 -0.63 -27.96
N ALA A 105 -4.61 -1.00 -28.27
CA ALA A 105 -5.72 -1.00 -27.32
C ALA A 105 -5.54 -2.09 -26.27
N LEU A 106 -5.22 -3.30 -26.70
CA LEU A 106 -4.97 -4.43 -25.80
C LEU A 106 -3.79 -4.15 -24.86
N PHE A 107 -2.72 -3.53 -25.37
CA PHE A 107 -1.61 -3.13 -24.53
C PHE A 107 -2.02 -2.12 -23.45
N LEU A 108 -2.75 -1.06 -23.82
CA LEU A 108 -3.18 -0.04 -22.85
C LEU A 108 -4.18 -0.60 -21.82
N GLN A 109 -5.10 -1.47 -22.25
CA GLN A 109 -6.00 -2.18 -21.35
C GLN A 109 -5.23 -3.04 -20.34
N GLU A 110 -4.25 -3.81 -20.80
CA GLU A 110 -3.44 -4.66 -19.92
C GLU A 110 -2.61 -3.81 -18.94
N LEU A 111 -2.00 -2.72 -19.41
CA LEU A 111 -1.25 -1.78 -18.58
C LEU A 111 -2.12 -1.19 -17.47
N LEU A 112 -3.31 -0.69 -17.82
CA LEU A 112 -4.24 -0.09 -16.86
C LEU A 112 -4.79 -1.12 -15.88
N ALA A 113 -5.08 -2.34 -16.34
CA ALA A 113 -5.52 -3.42 -15.45
C ALA A 113 -4.44 -3.74 -14.40
N LYS A 114 -3.16 -3.79 -14.80
CA LYS A 114 -2.02 -4.02 -13.89
C LYS A 114 -1.79 -2.84 -12.96
N TRP A 115 -1.89 -1.61 -13.45
CA TRP A 115 -1.83 -0.40 -12.61
C TRP A 115 -2.91 -0.43 -11.53
N ASN A 116 -4.15 -0.65 -11.91
CA ASN A 116 -5.28 -0.69 -10.98
C ASN A 116 -5.14 -1.82 -9.96
N CYS A 117 -4.61 -2.98 -10.37
CA CYS A 117 -4.27 -4.07 -9.45
C CYS A 117 -3.22 -3.62 -8.43
N HIS A 118 -2.12 -3.01 -8.90
CA HIS A 118 -1.05 -2.50 -8.07
C HIS A 118 -1.53 -1.42 -7.09
N ALA A 119 -2.21 -0.37 -7.58
CA ALA A 119 -2.73 0.73 -6.78
C ALA A 119 -3.69 0.25 -5.69
N ARG A 120 -4.58 -0.69 -6.02
CA ARG A 120 -5.48 -1.32 -5.05
C ARG A 120 -4.70 -2.09 -3.98
N ALA A 121 -3.73 -2.90 -4.37
CA ALA A 121 -2.95 -3.71 -3.43
C ALA A 121 -2.08 -2.82 -2.51
N VAL A 122 -1.50 -1.73 -3.01
CA VAL A 122 -0.78 -0.74 -2.20
C VAL A 122 -1.72 -0.08 -1.20
N LYS A 123 -2.93 0.32 -1.61
CA LYS A 123 -3.95 0.85 -0.70
C LYS A 123 -4.30 -0.14 0.41
N MET A 124 -4.59 -1.40 0.06
CA MET A 124 -4.88 -2.44 1.06
C MET A 124 -3.69 -2.70 2.00
N THR A 125 -2.46 -2.61 1.49
CA THR A 125 -1.23 -2.74 2.29
C THR A 125 -1.10 -1.60 3.29
N HIS A 126 -1.36 -0.36 2.86
CA HIS A 126 -1.44 0.79 3.75
C HIS A 126 -2.53 0.60 4.81
N ASP A 127 -3.70 0.10 4.40
CA ASP A 127 -4.83 -0.11 5.29
C ASP A 127 -4.51 -1.12 6.39
N ILE A 128 -3.69 -2.16 6.13
CA ILE A 128 -3.25 -3.15 7.14
C ILE A 128 -2.03 -2.73 7.97
N LEU A 129 -1.29 -1.71 7.55
CA LEU A 129 -0.08 -1.20 8.23
C LEU A 129 -0.22 0.25 8.75
N PRO A 130 -1.37 0.69 9.30
CA PRO A 130 -1.60 2.10 9.60
C PRO A 130 -0.66 2.62 10.69
N TYR A 131 -0.26 1.75 11.63
CA TYR A 131 0.64 2.13 12.71
C TYR A 131 2.11 2.20 12.25
N LEU A 132 2.48 1.46 11.20
CA LEU A 132 3.78 1.63 10.56
C LEU A 132 3.84 3.03 9.91
N ASP A 133 2.80 3.40 9.17
CA ASP A 133 2.72 4.65 8.41
C ASP A 133 2.58 5.90 9.29
N ARG A 134 1.79 5.83 10.37
CA ARG A 134 1.56 6.98 11.27
C ARG A 134 2.66 7.20 12.31
N THR A 135 3.46 6.17 12.60
CA THR A 135 4.39 6.21 13.75
C THR A 135 5.81 5.88 13.35
N PHE A 136 6.05 4.70 12.78
CA PHE A 136 7.41 4.28 12.45
C PHE A 136 8.01 5.11 11.31
N ILE A 137 7.28 5.27 10.21
CA ILE A 137 7.76 5.94 8.99
C ILE A 137 8.17 7.40 9.26
N PRO A 138 7.35 8.25 9.90
CA PRO A 138 7.72 9.64 10.19
C PRO A 138 8.91 9.73 11.15
N THR A 139 8.90 8.88 12.19
CA THR A 139 9.97 8.86 13.21
C THR A 139 11.34 8.50 12.60
N ASN A 140 11.34 7.61 11.62
CA ASN A 140 12.57 7.10 11.00
C ASN A 140 12.87 7.73 9.63
N ARG A 141 12.11 8.76 9.22
CA ARG A 141 12.25 9.45 7.93
C ARG A 141 12.25 8.47 6.74
N ARG A 142 11.38 7.47 6.81
CA ARG A 142 11.15 6.52 5.70
C ARG A 142 10.13 7.10 4.72
N MET A 143 10.07 6.50 3.54
CA MET A 143 9.07 6.83 2.53
C MET A 143 7.70 6.25 2.95
N PRO A 144 6.60 7.02 2.90
CA PRO A 144 5.25 6.52 3.10
C PRO A 144 4.90 5.35 2.18
N ILE A 145 4.05 4.44 2.64
CA ILE A 145 3.72 3.20 1.90
C ILE A 145 3.13 3.53 0.52
N HIS A 146 2.29 4.55 0.44
CA HIS A 146 1.72 5.01 -0.82
C HIS A 146 2.80 5.48 -1.81
N GLU A 147 3.75 6.29 -1.35
CA GLU A 147 4.86 6.79 -2.17
C GLU A 147 5.79 5.65 -2.62
N VAL A 148 6.06 4.66 -1.76
CA VAL A 148 6.79 3.45 -2.13
C VAL A 148 6.10 2.76 -3.31
N GLY A 149 4.78 2.60 -3.27
CA GLY A 149 4.01 2.04 -4.39
C GLY A 149 4.20 2.82 -5.69
N LEU A 150 4.00 4.14 -5.66
CA LEU A 150 4.16 5.00 -6.83
C LEU A 150 5.57 4.91 -7.42
N HIS A 151 6.60 5.01 -6.58
CA HIS A 151 8.00 4.97 -7.02
C HIS A 151 8.36 3.62 -7.63
N LEU A 152 7.91 2.53 -7.01
CA LEU A 152 8.12 1.19 -7.52
C LEU A 152 7.47 1.00 -8.90
N TRP A 153 6.24 1.46 -9.11
CA TRP A 153 5.60 1.40 -10.43
C TRP A 153 6.35 2.23 -11.47
N ARG A 154 6.62 3.51 -11.14
CA ARG A 154 7.36 4.44 -12.01
C ARG A 154 8.69 3.85 -12.44
N ASP A 155 9.49 3.36 -11.51
CA ASP A 155 10.83 2.86 -11.79
C ASP A 155 10.79 1.61 -12.68
N ASN A 156 9.79 0.74 -12.52
CA ASN A 156 9.63 -0.43 -13.39
C ASN A 156 9.20 -0.05 -14.80
N MET A 157 8.31 0.95 -14.96
CA MET A 157 7.98 1.48 -16.29
C MET A 157 9.16 2.22 -16.93
N ALA A 158 9.91 3.01 -16.16
CA ALA A 158 11.02 3.81 -16.65
C ALA A 158 12.23 2.95 -17.07
N ARG A 159 12.51 1.86 -16.35
CA ARG A 159 13.62 0.94 -16.65
C ARG A 159 13.36 0.05 -17.87
N SER A 160 12.11 -0.16 -18.27
CA SER A 160 11.80 -0.89 -19.51
C SER A 160 11.65 0.07 -20.69
N ASP A 161 12.70 0.17 -21.50
CA ASP A 161 12.68 0.95 -22.74
C ASP A 161 11.56 0.49 -23.69
N LYS A 162 11.23 -0.81 -23.67
CA LYS A 162 10.15 -1.38 -24.47
C LYS A 162 8.78 -0.89 -24.02
N ILE A 163 8.47 -1.01 -22.73
CA ILE A 163 7.18 -0.54 -22.17
C ILE A 163 7.03 0.96 -22.43
N ARG A 164 8.10 1.73 -22.20
CA ARG A 164 8.11 3.19 -22.43
C ARG A 164 7.84 3.53 -23.90
N ALA A 165 8.57 2.94 -24.84
CA ALA A 165 8.38 3.18 -26.26
C ALA A 165 6.96 2.77 -26.74
N ARG A 166 6.49 1.61 -26.26
CA ARG A 166 5.16 1.07 -26.58
C ARG A 166 4.04 1.98 -26.09
N LEU A 167 4.15 2.50 -24.86
CA LEU A 167 3.20 3.45 -24.26
C LEU A 167 3.10 4.73 -25.07
N ILE A 168 4.24 5.32 -25.44
CA ILE A 168 4.26 6.54 -26.25
C ILE A 168 3.61 6.30 -27.61
N GLN A 169 3.91 5.18 -28.26
CA GLN A 169 3.36 4.82 -29.56
C GLN A 169 1.83 4.61 -29.51
N ALA A 170 1.36 3.82 -28.54
CA ALA A 170 -0.07 3.53 -28.38
C ALA A 170 -0.88 4.80 -28.11
N VAL A 171 -0.44 5.64 -27.17
CA VAL A 171 -1.12 6.90 -26.83
C VAL A 171 -1.15 7.88 -28.01
N ARG A 172 -0.11 7.91 -28.85
CA ARG A 172 -0.09 8.77 -30.05
C ARG A 172 -1.07 8.32 -31.13
N ARG A 173 -1.19 7.01 -31.35
CA ARG A 173 -2.03 6.43 -32.42
C ARG A 173 -3.51 6.43 -32.09
N GLN A 174 -3.87 6.40 -30.81
CA GLN A 174 -5.27 6.38 -30.38
C GLN A 174 -5.99 7.73 -30.36
N ARG A 175 -5.36 8.82 -30.82
CA ARG A 175 -5.93 10.20 -30.85
C ARG A 175 -7.17 10.40 -31.76
N GLY A 176 -7.97 9.37 -32.02
CA GLY A 176 -9.20 9.47 -32.81
C GLY A 176 -10.31 8.44 -32.51
N GLY A 177 -10.17 7.51 -31.55
CA GLY A 177 -11.17 6.45 -31.35
C GLY A 177 -11.35 5.89 -29.94
N GLU A 178 -10.32 5.89 -29.09
CA GLU A 178 -10.38 5.28 -27.74
C GLU A 178 -9.98 6.28 -26.64
N GLU A 179 -10.81 7.32 -26.49
CA GLU A 179 -10.56 8.42 -25.55
C GLU A 179 -10.48 7.96 -24.09
N GLU A 180 -11.18 6.89 -23.72
CA GLU A 180 -11.22 6.35 -22.35
C GLU A 180 -9.89 5.72 -21.90
N LEU A 181 -9.21 4.96 -22.77
CA LEU A 181 -7.93 4.34 -22.42
C LEU A 181 -6.83 5.39 -22.26
N VAL A 182 -6.79 6.34 -23.19
CA VAL A 182 -5.87 7.48 -23.10
C VAL A 182 -6.14 8.28 -21.84
N HIS A 183 -7.41 8.54 -21.50
CA HIS A 183 -7.77 9.20 -20.24
C HIS A 183 -7.32 8.40 -19.00
N GLY A 184 -7.50 7.08 -19.00
CA GLY A 184 -7.04 6.21 -17.92
C GLY A 184 -5.52 6.26 -17.72
N VAL A 185 -4.76 6.26 -18.82
CA VAL A 185 -3.29 6.39 -18.78
C VAL A 185 -2.87 7.77 -18.26
N ASN A 186 -3.52 8.83 -18.73
CA ASN A 186 -3.29 10.20 -18.27
C ASN A 186 -3.52 10.32 -16.76
N LYS A 187 -4.61 9.71 -16.26
CA LYS A 187 -4.92 9.65 -14.82
C LYS A 187 -3.82 8.91 -14.05
N MET A 188 -3.42 7.71 -14.49
CA MET A 188 -2.32 6.96 -13.88
C MET A 188 -1.04 7.81 -13.81
N LEU A 189 -0.66 8.46 -14.91
CA LEU A 189 0.55 9.27 -14.97
C LEU A 189 0.47 10.51 -14.06
N THR A 190 -0.71 11.08 -13.89
CA THR A 190 -0.97 12.17 -12.95
C THR A 190 -0.83 11.70 -11.50
N GLU A 191 -1.35 10.52 -11.16
CA GLU A 191 -1.26 9.92 -9.82
C GLU A 191 0.19 9.60 -9.41
N LEU A 192 1.06 9.28 -10.37
CA LEU A 192 2.50 9.11 -10.14
C LEU A 192 3.24 10.44 -9.82
N GLY A 193 2.58 11.59 -10.00
CA GLY A 193 3.04 12.89 -9.55
C GLY A 193 4.15 13.54 -10.39
N ALA A 194 4.60 14.72 -9.94
CA ALA A 194 5.59 15.54 -10.65
C ALA A 194 6.97 14.88 -10.79
N GLU A 195 7.29 13.82 -10.03
CA GLU A 195 8.53 13.08 -10.26
C GLU A 195 8.52 12.29 -11.59
N VAL A 196 7.34 12.08 -12.22
CA VAL A 196 7.24 11.60 -13.60
C VAL A 196 7.69 12.66 -14.62
N MET A 197 7.53 13.94 -14.29
CA MET A 197 8.04 15.05 -15.13
C MET A 197 9.56 15.06 -15.20
N ASN A 198 10.23 14.52 -14.17
CA ASN A 198 11.68 14.36 -14.10
C ASN A 198 12.18 13.04 -14.70
N VAL A 199 11.30 12.15 -15.14
CA VAL A 199 11.69 10.99 -15.96
C VAL A 199 11.81 11.50 -17.40
N PRO A 200 13.03 11.64 -17.95
CA PRO A 200 13.18 11.98 -19.35
C PRO A 200 12.42 10.92 -20.16
N HIS A 201 11.70 11.35 -21.20
CA HIS A 201 11.01 10.47 -22.16
C HIS A 201 9.62 9.90 -21.80
N LEU A 202 8.98 10.28 -20.67
CA LEU A 202 7.53 10.05 -20.48
C LEU A 202 6.65 11.23 -20.94
N CYS A 203 7.27 12.39 -21.17
CA CYS A 203 6.63 13.56 -21.76
C CYS A 203 6.98 13.66 -23.25
N PHE A 204 6.05 14.09 -24.10
CA PHE A 204 6.33 14.34 -25.52
C PHE A 204 5.71 15.64 -26.01
N ARG A 205 6.35 16.27 -27.00
CA ARG A 205 5.77 17.44 -27.68
C ARG A 205 5.00 16.99 -28.92
N ASP A 206 3.88 17.64 -29.21
CA ASP A 206 3.21 17.48 -30.50
C ASP A 206 3.89 18.34 -31.59
N SER A 207 3.36 18.24 -32.81
CA SER A 207 3.80 19.03 -33.97
C SER A 207 3.59 20.55 -33.81
N ALA A 208 2.81 20.99 -32.83
CA ALA A 208 2.60 22.39 -32.48
C ALA A 208 3.53 22.86 -31.34
N GLY A 209 4.43 22.00 -30.85
CA GLY A 209 5.40 22.33 -29.81
C GLY A 209 4.84 22.32 -28.38
N LYS A 210 3.58 21.90 -28.18
CA LYS A 210 2.94 21.82 -26.86
C LYS A 210 3.49 20.62 -26.08
N LEU A 211 3.94 20.83 -24.85
CA LEU A 211 4.46 19.77 -23.97
C LEU A 211 3.29 18.94 -23.41
N HIS A 212 3.13 17.71 -23.90
CA HIS A 212 2.16 16.76 -23.38
C HIS A 212 2.81 15.92 -22.29
N VAL A 213 2.28 16.03 -21.08
CA VAL A 213 2.50 15.09 -19.98
C VAL A 213 1.22 14.30 -19.89
N ALA A 214 0.90 13.49 -20.90
CA ALA A 214 -0.36 12.76 -20.88
C ALA A 214 -1.56 13.67 -20.45
N GLY A 215 -1.74 14.81 -21.14
CA GLY A 215 -2.88 15.74 -21.09
C GLY A 215 -3.05 16.68 -19.87
N PRO A 216 -3.74 17.85 -20.01
CA PRO A 216 -4.35 18.48 -21.20
C PRO A 216 -3.46 19.50 -21.96
#